data_AF-A0A833D189-F1
#
_entry.id   AF-A0A833D189-F1
#
_cell.length_a   1.000
_cell.length_b   1.000
_cell.length_c   1.000
_cell.angle_alpha   90.00
_cell.angle_beta   90.00
_cell.angle_gamma   90.00
#
_symmetry.space_group_name_H-M   'P 1'
#
loop_
_entity.id
_entity.type
_entity.pdbx_description
1 polymer ?
#
loop_
_entity_poly.entity_id
_entity_poly.type
_entity_poly.pdbx_seq_one_letter_code
_entity_poly.pdbx_strand_id
1 'polypeptide(L)'
;MRQGPHDEQRQRWTEGLIRELGETIVGALGDDDVVEVLLNPDGRIWLDSRTEGMYDSGSRLLPQEAEAILASIAGMLGTQIDSEHPIIEAELPLDGSRIEG
;
A
#
# COMPACT_ATOMS: atom_id res chain seq x y z
N MET A 1 -3.89 -14.56 -27.11
CA MET A 1 -2.61 -14.01 -26.63
C MET A 1 -2.23 -14.82 -25.40
N ARG A 2 -1.05 -15.47 -25.36
CA ARG A 2 -0.60 -16.22 -24.18
C ARG A 2 0.13 -15.23 -23.27
N GLN A 3 -0.35 -15.06 -22.04
CA GLN A 3 0.33 -14.26 -21.02
C GLN A 3 1.67 -14.94 -20.68
N GLY A 4 2.74 -14.15 -20.49
CA GLY A 4 4.06 -14.69 -20.19
C GLY A 4 4.18 -15.13 -18.73
N PRO A 5 5.20 -15.94 -18.35
CA PRO A 5 5.41 -16.37 -16.96
C PRO A 5 5.54 -15.19 -15.96
N HIS A 6 6.07 -14.05 -16.43
CA HIS A 6 6.22 -12.83 -15.65
C HIS A 6 4.88 -12.13 -15.37
N ASP A 7 3.91 -12.21 -16.28
CA ASP A 7 2.60 -11.58 -16.13
C ASP A 7 1.78 -12.30 -15.05
N GLU A 8 1.79 -13.64 -15.05
CA GLU A 8 1.10 -14.45 -14.05
C GLU A 8 1.71 -14.29 -12.65
N GLN A 9 3.04 -14.17 -12.55
CA GLN A 9 3.71 -13.92 -11.27
C GLN A 9 3.36 -12.55 -10.72
N ARG A 10 3.40 -11.51 -11.58
CA ARG A 10 3.04 -10.15 -11.20
C ARG A 10 1.57 -10.05 -10.77
N GLN A 11 0.68 -10.74 -11.47
CA GLN A 11 -0.74 -10.78 -11.11
C GLN A 11 -0.96 -11.43 -9.73
N ARG A 12 -0.32 -12.57 -9.44
CA ARG A 12 -0.43 -13.21 -8.12
C ARG A 12 0.08 -12.31 -6.99
N TRP A 13 1.19 -11.60 -7.21
CA TRP A 13 1.71 -10.65 -6.22
C TRP A 13 0.77 -9.46 -6.02
N THR A 14 0.22 -8.92 -7.10
CA THR A 14 -0.77 -7.84 -7.06
C THR A 14 -2.02 -8.25 -6.28
N GLU A 15 -2.57 -9.43 -6.55
CA GLU A 15 -3.73 -9.98 -5.82
C GLU A 15 -3.42 -10.21 -4.34
N GLY A 16 -2.20 -10.64 -4.01
CA GLY A 16 -1.72 -10.75 -2.63
C GLY A 16 -1.70 -9.40 -1.92
N LEU A 17 -1.07 -8.40 -2.55
CA LEU A 17 -0.95 -7.05 -2.01
C LEU A 17 -2.32 -6.40 -1.78
N ILE A 18 -3.26 -6.54 -2.72
CA ILE A 18 -4.63 -6.02 -2.56
C ILE A 18 -5.31 -6.62 -1.31
N ARG A 19 -5.11 -7.91 -1.05
CA ARG A 19 -5.69 -8.57 0.14
C ARG A 19 -5.03 -8.10 1.43
N GLU A 20 -3.73 -7.82 1.41
CA GLU A 20 -2.99 -7.31 2.56
C GLU A 20 -3.34 -5.86 2.89
N LEU A 21 -3.47 -4.99 1.87
CA LEU A 21 -3.90 -3.60 2.03
C LEU A 21 -5.33 -3.48 2.60
N GLY A 22 -6.18 -4.46 2.30
CA GLY A 22 -7.55 -4.53 2.81
C GLY A 22 -8.49 -3.49 2.21
N GLU A 23 -9.77 -3.59 2.57
CA GLU A 23 -10.84 -2.83 1.92
C GLU A 23 -10.71 -1.31 2.11
N THR A 24 -10.27 -0.85 3.29
CA THR A 24 -10.15 0.59 3.57
C THR A 24 -9.11 1.25 2.68
N ILE A 25 -7.89 0.69 2.60
CA ILE A 25 -6.81 1.29 1.82
C ILE A 25 -7.11 1.14 0.33
N VAL A 26 -7.58 -0.03 -0.11
CA VAL A 26 -7.94 -0.25 -1.53
C VAL A 26 -9.09 0.67 -1.96
N GLY A 27 -10.09 0.88 -1.10
CA GLY A 27 -11.17 1.82 -1.35
C GLY A 27 -10.67 3.25 -1.48
N ALA A 28 -9.78 3.67 -0.57
CA ALA A 28 -9.19 5.01 -0.59
C ALA A 28 -8.30 5.25 -1.83
N LEU A 29 -7.50 4.25 -2.25
CA LEU A 29 -6.69 4.36 -3.47
C LEU A 29 -7.55 4.52 -4.75
N GLY A 30 -8.78 4.00 -4.73
CA GLY A 30 -9.73 4.13 -5.85
C GLY A 30 -10.64 5.36 -5.78
N ASP A 31 -10.51 6.21 -4.75
CA ASP A 31 -11.35 7.38 -4.55
C ASP A 31 -10.66 8.64 -5.07
N ASP A 32 -11.23 9.24 -6.12
CA ASP A 32 -10.72 10.48 -6.73
C ASP A 32 -10.71 11.69 -5.79
N ASP A 33 -11.44 11.65 -4.66
CA ASP A 33 -11.39 12.72 -3.67
C ASP A 33 -10.21 12.56 -2.69
N VAL A 34 -9.74 11.34 -2.46
CA VAL A 34 -8.59 11.06 -1.58
C VAL A 34 -7.28 11.43 -2.28
N VAL A 35 -6.38 12.05 -1.53
CA VAL A 35 -5.06 12.50 -1.96
C VAL A 35 -3.97 11.68 -1.31
N GLU A 36 -4.11 11.39 -0.01
CA GLU A 36 -3.11 10.63 0.76
C GLU A 36 -3.79 9.62 1.69
N VAL A 37 -3.15 8.45 1.84
CA VAL A 37 -3.48 7.44 2.85
C VAL A 37 -2.29 7.34 3.79
N LEU A 38 -2.50 7.62 5.07
CA LEU A 38 -1.44 7.62 6.07
C LEU A 38 -1.70 6.54 7.11
N LEU A 39 -0.67 5.73 7.39
CA LEU A 39 -0.68 4.77 8.48
C LEU A 39 0.17 5.30 9.64
N ASN A 40 -0.47 5.59 10.76
CA ASN A 40 0.23 6.02 11.96
C ASN A 40 0.86 4.84 12.71
N PRO A 41 1.92 5.08 13.52
CA PRO A 41 2.55 4.04 14.34
C PRO A 41 1.61 3.32 15.34
N ASP A 42 0.48 3.94 15.70
CA ASP A 42 -0.55 3.33 16.55
C ASP A 42 -1.56 2.47 15.75
N GLY A 43 -1.28 2.26 14.46
CA GLY A 43 -2.05 1.47 13.53
C GLY A 43 -3.23 2.20 12.90
N ARG A 44 -3.54 3.45 13.28
CA ARG A 44 -4.67 4.18 12.68
C ARG A 44 -4.39 4.54 11.23
N ILE A 45 -5.42 4.38 10.40
CA ILE A 45 -5.42 4.87 9.03
C ILE A 45 -6.11 6.23 8.98
N TRP A 46 -5.36 7.23 8.53
CA TRP A 46 -5.85 8.57 8.23
C TRP A 46 -5.92 8.78 6.72
N LEU A 47 -6.89 9.57 6.28
CA LEU A 47 -7.09 9.93 4.89
C LEU A 47 -7.03 11.44 4.76
N ASP A 48 -6.29 11.94 3.77
CA ASP A 48 -6.38 13.33 3.34
C ASP A 48 -7.23 13.41 2.07
N SER A 49 -8.27 14.23 2.08
CA SER A 49 -9.19 14.40 0.96
C SER A 49 -9.23 15.85 0.48
N ARG A 50 -9.61 16.05 -0.78
CA ARG A 50 -9.74 17.40 -1.36
C ARG A 50 -10.92 18.16 -0.76
N THR A 51 -11.97 17.48 -0.32
CA THR A 51 -13.20 18.13 0.19
C THR A 51 -13.22 18.32 1.71
N GLU A 52 -12.82 17.31 2.49
CA GLU A 52 -12.92 17.35 3.96
C GLU A 52 -11.58 17.59 4.66
N GLY A 53 -10.46 17.53 3.92
CA GLY A 53 -9.11 17.55 4.48
C GLY A 53 -8.79 16.22 5.17
N MET A 54 -7.98 16.31 6.24
CA MET A 54 -7.45 15.16 6.97
C MET A 54 -8.45 14.60 8.00
N TYR A 55 -8.78 13.31 7.91
CA TYR A 55 -9.69 12.63 8.85
C TYR A 55 -9.30 11.18 9.18
N ASP A 56 -9.74 10.72 10.35
CA ASP A 56 -9.57 9.33 10.81
C ASP A 56 -10.59 8.44 10.07
N SER A 57 -10.12 7.42 9.37
CA SER A 57 -10.99 6.47 8.65
C SER A 57 -11.78 5.55 9.59
N GLY A 58 -11.45 5.54 10.89
CA GLY A 58 -11.96 4.58 11.87
C GLY A 58 -11.36 3.18 11.75
N SER A 59 -10.53 2.94 10.74
CA SER A 59 -9.86 1.66 10.49
C SER A 59 -8.47 1.61 11.12
N ARG A 60 -7.99 0.39 11.37
CA ARG A 60 -6.65 0.15 11.89
C ARG A 60 -6.00 -1.04 11.21
N LEU A 61 -4.67 -1.01 11.13
CA LEU A 61 -3.83 -2.17 10.88
C LEU A 61 -3.12 -2.60 12.17
N LEU A 62 -2.97 -3.90 12.34
CA LEU A 62 -2.05 -4.47 13.31
C LEU A 62 -0.61 -4.23 12.83
N PRO A 63 0.37 -4.07 13.73
CA PRO A 63 1.76 -3.86 13.34
C PRO A 63 2.29 -4.97 12.40
N GLN A 64 1.91 -6.22 12.63
CA GLN A 64 2.31 -7.35 11.77
C GLN A 64 1.72 -7.25 10.35
N GLU A 65 0.53 -6.67 10.18
CA GLU A 65 -0.08 -6.47 8.87
C GLU A 65 0.65 -5.37 8.10
N ALA A 66 1.01 -4.28 8.79
CA ALA A 66 1.83 -3.22 8.22
C ALA A 66 3.20 -3.71 7.76
N GLU A 67 3.88 -4.50 8.59
CA GLU A 67 5.16 -5.14 8.25
C GLU A 67 5.03 -6.08 7.04
N ALA A 68 3.95 -6.86 6.96
CA ALA A 68 3.69 -7.74 5.82
C ALA A 68 3.48 -6.96 4.52
N ILE A 69 2.70 -5.88 4.55
CA ILE A 69 2.48 -5.00 3.38
C ILE A 69 3.82 -4.43 2.91
N LEU A 70 4.63 -3.88 3.83
CA LEU A 70 5.93 -3.31 3.51
C LEU A 70 6.89 -4.35 2.91
N ALA A 71 6.94 -5.56 3.48
CA ALA A 71 7.73 -6.66 2.95
C ALA A 71 7.28 -7.10 1.54
N SER A 72 5.97 -7.18 1.30
CA SER A 72 5.39 -7.48 -0.01
C SER A 72 5.77 -6.44 -1.05
N ILE A 73 5.64 -5.14 -0.72
CA ILE A 73 6.02 -4.04 -1.60
C ILE A 73 7.52 -4.09 -1.91
N ALA A 74 8.35 -4.25 -0.88
CA ALA A 74 9.81 -4.35 -1.03
C ALA A 74 10.20 -5.50 -1.97
N GLY A 75 9.60 -6.69 -1.75
CA GLY A 75 9.81 -7.87 -2.58
C GLY A 75 9.41 -7.67 -4.04
N MET A 76 8.31 -6.95 -4.31
CA MET A 76 7.87 -6.65 -5.68
C MET A 76 8.79 -5.68 -6.41
N LEU A 77 9.37 -4.73 -5.69
CA LEU A 77 10.27 -3.70 -6.25
C LEU A 77 11.73 -4.17 -6.34
N GLY A 78 12.05 -5.34 -5.77
CA GLY A 78 13.42 -5.83 -5.65
C GLY A 78 14.27 -4.97 -4.71
N THR A 79 13.64 -4.26 -3.77
CA THR A 79 14.31 -3.48 -2.73
C THR A 79 14.21 -4.20 -1.38
N GLN A 80 15.01 -3.80 -0.40
CA GLN A 80 14.89 -4.24 0.99
C GLN A 80 14.69 -3.01 1.88
N ILE A 81 13.67 -3.07 2.73
CA ILE A 81 13.52 -2.15 3.87
C ILE A 81 14.21 -2.86 5.04
N ASP A 82 15.29 -2.28 5.53
CA ASP A 82 16.00 -2.79 6.69
C ASP A 82 16.28 -1.66 7.68
N SER A 83 16.85 -2.00 8.84
CA SER A 83 17.16 -0.99 9.86
C SER A 83 18.19 0.06 9.40
N GLU A 84 18.94 -0.21 8.33
CA GLU A 84 19.92 0.72 7.75
C GLU A 84 19.27 1.63 6.69
N HIS A 85 18.20 1.17 6.05
CA HIS A 85 17.38 1.91 5.07
C HIS A 85 15.90 1.80 5.44
N PRO A 86 15.44 2.52 6.48
CA PRO A 86 14.07 2.41 6.96
C PRO A 86 13.07 3.09 6.03
N ILE A 87 13.56 3.91 5.08
CA ILE A 87 12.72 4.69 4.17
C ILE A 87 12.51 3.92 2.87
N ILE A 88 11.25 3.67 2.52
CA ILE A 88 10.83 3.26 1.19
C ILE A 88 10.28 4.45 0.42
N GLU A 89 10.70 4.60 -0.83
CA GLU A 89 10.06 5.49 -1.80
C GLU A 89 9.82 4.68 -3.08
N ALA A 90 8.56 4.46 -3.43
CA ALA A 90 8.24 3.63 -4.58
C ALA A 90 6.85 3.87 -5.16
N GLU A 91 6.63 3.39 -6.38
CA GLU A 91 5.30 3.33 -7.00
C GLU A 91 4.68 1.94 -6.77
N LEU A 92 3.44 1.92 -6.29
CA LEU A 92 2.66 0.71 -6.11
C LEU A 92 2.35 0.08 -7.47
N PRO A 93 2.51 -1.23 -7.60
CA PRO A 93 2.23 -1.96 -8.84
C PRO A 93 0.73 -2.22 -9.03
N LEU A 94 -0.13 -1.30 -8.58
CA LEU A 94 -1.59 -1.37 -8.63
C LEU A 94 -2.14 -0.34 -9.62
N ASP A 95 -2.03 0.92 -9.26
CA ASP A 95 -2.57 2.11 -9.95
C ASP A 95 -1.48 3.15 -10.25
N GLY A 96 -0.24 2.92 -9.78
CA GLY A 96 0.87 3.87 -9.85
C GLY A 96 0.93 4.85 -8.68
N SER A 97 0.07 4.71 -7.66
CA SER A 97 0.14 5.48 -6.43
C SER A 97 1.49 5.31 -5.74
N ARG A 98 2.00 6.36 -5.09
CA ARG A 98 3.32 6.35 -4.45
C ARG A 98 3.21 5.96 -2.98
N ILE A 99 4.19 5.21 -2.49
CA ILE A 99 4.43 4.96 -1.06
C ILE A 99 5.71 5.66 -0.60
N GLU A 100 5.65 6.26 0.58
CA GLU A 100 6.76 6.89 1.28
C GLU A 100 6.67 6.55 2.79
N GLY A 101 7.79 6.24 3.43
CA GLY A 101 7.85 6.01 4.88
C GLY A 101 9.16 5.38 5.31
#